data_AF-A2Z5E1-F1
#
_entry.id   AF-A2Z5E1-F1
#
_cell.length_a   1.000
_cell.length_b   1.000
_cell.length_c   1.000
_cell.angle_alpha   90.00
_cell.angle_beta   90.00
_cell.angle_gamma   90.00
#
_symmetry.space_group_name_H-M   'P 1'
#
loop_
_entity.id
_entity.type
_entity.pdbx_description
1 polymer ?
#
loop_
_entity_poly.entity_id
_entity_poly.type
_entity_poly.pdbx_seq_one_letter_code
_entity_poly.pdbx_strand_id
1 'polypeptide(L)'
;MVMGTLGVAADSGTGFTNTDSACCGSGIMGAEDDCLPNSTLCTDHEGFLFWDHVHPSQRSAQLTAATFYDGMSHFTTPFNFKQLVAKKMTD
;
A
#
# COMPACT_ATOMS: atom_id res chain seq x y z
N MET A 1 8.66 -6.14 5.37
CA MET A 1 7.34 -5.49 5.52
C MET A 1 6.37 -6.64 5.33
N VAL A 2 5.72 -7.11 6.40
CA VAL A 2 4.89 -8.32 6.33
C VAL A 2 3.45 -7.88 6.03
N MET A 3 2.71 -8.65 5.23
CA MET A 3 1.27 -8.47 5.05
C MET A 3 0.61 -8.15 6.42
N GLY A 4 0.08 -6.93 6.57
CA GLY A 4 -0.57 -6.46 7.81
C GLY A 4 0.07 -5.23 8.49
N THR A 5 1.24 -4.74 8.07
CA THR A 5 1.86 -3.53 8.69
C THR A 5 1.60 -2.23 7.94
N LEU A 6 0.99 -2.24 6.76
CA LEU A 6 0.58 -1.00 6.10
C LEU A 6 -0.67 -0.44 6.78
N GLY A 7 -0.57 0.78 7.30
CA GLY A 7 -1.69 1.54 7.87
C GLY A 7 -2.77 1.97 6.86
N VAL A 8 -2.75 1.43 5.65
CA VAL A 8 -3.90 1.46 4.75
C VAL A 8 -4.83 0.36 5.23
N ALA A 9 -5.68 0.69 6.19
CA ALA A 9 -6.77 -0.20 6.57
C ALA A 9 -7.58 -0.52 5.31
N ALA A 10 -7.93 -1.79 5.14
CA ALA A 10 -8.95 -2.26 4.20
C ALA A 10 -10.30 -1.66 4.57
N ASP A 11 -10.47 -0.36 4.32
CA ASP A 11 -11.75 0.31 4.42
C ASP A 11 -12.48 0.17 3.08
N SER A 12 -13.79 -0.01 3.19
CA SER A 12 -14.75 -0.08 2.08
C SER A 12 -14.64 1.08 1.08
N GLY A 13 -14.02 2.20 1.46
CA GLY A 13 -13.74 3.35 0.60
C GLY A 13 -12.46 3.27 -0.27
N THR A 14 -11.58 2.29 -0.06
CA THR A 14 -10.29 2.20 -0.78
C THR A 14 -10.39 1.59 -2.18
N GLY A 15 -11.42 0.76 -2.40
CA GLY A 15 -11.67 0.08 -3.67
C GLY A 15 -10.92 -1.24 -3.87
N PHE A 16 -10.22 -1.76 -2.85
CA PHE A 16 -9.61 -3.09 -2.92
C PHE A 16 -10.67 -4.20 -2.87
N THR A 17 -10.53 -5.19 -3.75
CA THR A 17 -11.34 -6.41 -3.79
C THR A 17 -10.67 -7.57 -3.07
N ASN A 18 -9.35 -7.52 -2.86
CA ASN A 18 -8.61 -8.53 -2.10
C ASN A 18 -7.54 -7.87 -1.22
N THR A 19 -7.62 -8.13 0.08
CA THR A 19 -6.72 -7.57 1.11
C THR A 19 -5.92 -8.63 1.84
N ASP A 20 -6.16 -9.91 1.52
CA ASP A 20 -5.67 -11.04 2.32
C ASP A 20 -4.71 -11.92 1.50
N SER A 21 -4.68 -11.77 0.18
CA SER A 21 -3.83 -12.51 -0.75
C SER A 21 -2.89 -11.58 -1.53
N ALA A 22 -1.80 -12.15 -2.05
CA ALA A 22 -0.90 -11.48 -2.98
C ALA A 22 -1.42 -11.56 -4.42
N CYS A 23 -1.16 -10.53 -5.21
CA CYS A 23 -1.46 -10.55 -6.64
C CYS A 23 -0.50 -11.47 -7.43
N CYS A 24 0.78 -11.50 -7.06
CA CYS A 24 1.83 -12.29 -7.67
C CYS A 24 2.50 -13.22 -6.64
N GLY A 25 2.49 -14.52 -6.91
CA GLY A 25 3.20 -15.51 -6.11
C GLY A 25 2.60 -16.91 -6.23
N SER A 26 2.84 -17.75 -5.23
CA SER A 26 2.29 -19.11 -5.15
C SER A 26 2.09 -19.58 -3.71
N GLY A 27 1.49 -20.77 -3.56
CA GLY A 27 1.19 -21.37 -2.26
C GLY A 27 0.04 -20.69 -1.52
N ILE A 28 0.08 -20.76 -0.19
CA ILE A 28 -1.01 -20.24 0.66
C ILE A 28 -1.20 -18.73 0.44
N MET A 29 -2.43 -18.33 0.09
CA MET A 29 -2.82 -16.95 -0.22
C MET A 29 -1.99 -16.29 -1.34
N GLY A 30 -1.31 -17.10 -2.17
CA GLY A 30 -0.38 -16.62 -3.20
C GLY A 30 0.88 -15.97 -2.63
N ALA A 31 1.19 -16.18 -1.34
CA ALA A 31 2.20 -15.43 -0.59
C ALA A 31 3.25 -16.32 0.11
N GLU A 32 3.32 -17.60 -0.24
CA GLU A 32 4.28 -18.54 0.36
C GLU A 32 5.66 -18.46 -0.32
N ASP A 33 5.66 -18.33 -1.65
CA ASP A 33 6.89 -18.17 -2.45
C ASP A 33 6.99 -16.78 -3.09
N ASP A 34 8.20 -16.45 -3.54
CA ASP A 34 8.50 -15.20 -4.24
C ASP A 34 7.74 -15.08 -5.57
N CYS A 35 7.47 -13.84 -5.99
CA CYS A 35 6.95 -13.51 -7.31
C CYS A 35 8.05 -13.70 -8.38
N LEU A 36 8.01 -14.84 -9.07
CA LEU A 36 8.95 -15.27 -10.11
C LEU A 36 8.22 -15.50 -11.46
N PRO A 37 8.93 -15.69 -12.59
CA PRO A 37 8.29 -15.83 -13.90
C PRO A 37 7.26 -16.96 -14.04
N ASN A 38 7.24 -17.95 -13.14
CA ASN A 38 6.28 -19.06 -13.11
C ASN A 38 5.17 -18.90 -12.05
N SER A 39 5.12 -17.77 -11.34
CA SER A 39 4.10 -17.50 -10.33
C SER A 39 2.71 -17.31 -10.94
N THR A 40 1.69 -17.47 -10.10
CA THR A 40 0.33 -17.06 -10.46
C THR A 40 0.24 -15.54 -10.36
N LEU A 41 -0.38 -14.91 -11.36
CA LEU A 41 -0.59 -13.47 -11.40
C LEU A 41 -2.10 -13.18 -11.41
N CYS A 42 -2.55 -12.23 -10.59
CA CYS A 42 -3.93 -11.80 -10.53
C CYS A 42 -4.33 -11.03 -11.81
N THR A 43 -5.62 -11.05 -12.15
CA THR A 43 -6.12 -10.35 -13.36
C THR A 43 -6.32 -8.86 -13.15
N ASP A 44 -6.58 -8.42 -11.92
CA ASP A 44 -6.79 -7.02 -11.56
C ASP A 44 -5.74 -6.58 -10.53
N HIS A 45 -4.71 -5.88 -11.01
CA HIS A 45 -3.59 -5.43 -10.19
C HIS A 45 -3.95 -4.30 -9.21
N GLU A 46 -5.03 -3.55 -9.50
CA GLU A 46 -5.45 -2.41 -8.67
C GLU A 46 -6.40 -2.85 -7.55
N GLY A 47 -7.09 -3.98 -7.75
CA GLY A 47 -7.99 -4.58 -6.75
C GLY A 47 -7.29 -5.27 -5.58
N PHE A 48 -5.97 -5.51 -5.66
CA PHE A 48 -5.21 -6.16 -4.59
C PHE A 48 -4.46 -5.14 -3.73
N LEU A 49 -4.51 -5.31 -2.41
CA LEU A 49 -3.72 -4.51 -1.48
C LEU A 49 -2.21 -4.82 -1.59
N PHE A 50 -1.87 -6.09 -1.82
CA PHE A 50 -0.49 -6.59 -1.88
C PHE A 50 -0.11 -7.02 -3.30
N TRP A 51 1.08 -6.63 -3.74
CA TRP A 51 1.65 -7.12 -5.00
C TRP A 51 2.17 -8.54 -4.81
N ASP A 52 3.00 -8.76 -3.80
CA ASP A 52 3.54 -10.05 -3.38
C ASP A 52 3.51 -10.17 -1.84
N HIS A 53 4.16 -11.18 -1.27
CA HIS A 53 4.13 -11.43 0.17
C HIS A 53 4.79 -10.35 1.05
N VAL A 54 5.57 -9.42 0.48
CA VAL A 54 6.29 -8.38 1.22
C VAL A 54 6.14 -6.97 0.67
N HIS A 55 5.59 -6.80 -0.54
CA HIS A 55 5.42 -5.50 -1.20
C HIS A 55 3.94 -5.11 -1.34
N PRO A 56 3.60 -3.82 -1.13
CA PRO A 56 2.28 -3.30 -1.45
C PRO A 56 2.05 -3.28 -2.97
N SER A 57 0.80 -3.30 -3.41
CA SER A 57 0.45 -3.01 -4.80
C SER A 57 0.74 -1.55 -5.15
N GLN A 58 0.83 -1.26 -6.45
CA GLN A 58 0.99 0.11 -6.93
C GLN A 58 -0.13 1.03 -6.41
N ARG A 59 -1.38 0.53 -6.41
CA ARG A 59 -2.53 1.25 -5.87
C ARG A 59 -2.37 1.57 -4.38
N SER A 60 -1.95 0.57 -3.60
CA SER A 60 -1.69 0.75 -2.17
C SER A 60 -0.58 1.76 -1.92
N ALA A 61 0.49 1.74 -2.72
CA ALA A 61 1.56 2.72 -2.63
C ALA A 61 1.07 4.16 -2.94
N GLN A 62 0.22 4.34 -3.96
CA GLN A 62 -0.38 5.64 -4.29
C GLN A 62 -1.24 6.19 -3.16
N LEU A 63 -2.12 5.38 -2.59
CA LEU A 63 -2.97 5.77 -1.46
C LEU A 63 -2.15 6.13 -0.23
N THR A 64 -1.09 5.37 0.04
CA THR A 64 -0.14 5.67 1.13
C THR A 64 0.54 7.01 0.91
N ALA A 65 1.05 7.26 -0.30
CA ALA A 65 1.70 8.52 -0.64
C ALA A 65 0.74 9.71 -0.51
N ALA A 66 -0.51 9.57 -0.98
CA ALA A 66 -1.54 10.62 -0.82
C ALA A 66 -1.83 10.89 0.66
N THR A 67 -1.92 9.84 1.48
CA THR A 67 -2.12 9.94 2.92
C THR A 67 -0.96 10.68 3.60
N PHE A 68 0.29 10.40 3.24
CA PHE A 68 1.44 11.14 3.78
C PHE A 68 1.53 12.59 3.29
N TYR A 69 1.04 12.85 2.08
CA TYR A 69 1.12 14.18 1.48
C TYR A 69 0.13 15.18 2.11
N ASP A 70 -1.15 14.81 2.22
CA ASP A 70 -2.23 15.70 2.66
C ASP A 70 -3.26 15.02 3.58
N GLY A 71 -2.90 13.88 4.18
CA GLY A 71 -3.77 13.14 5.09
C GLY A 71 -3.85 13.71 6.50
N MET A 72 -4.61 13.03 7.35
CA MET A 72 -4.78 13.38 8.77
C MET A 72 -3.45 13.35 9.53
N SER A 73 -3.31 14.22 10.53
CA SER A 73 -2.06 14.42 11.28
C SER A 73 -1.55 13.19 12.03
N HIS A 74 -2.39 12.18 12.30
CA HIS A 74 -1.94 10.94 12.95
C HIS A 74 -1.14 10.01 12.02
N PHE A 75 -1.20 10.21 10.69
CA PHE A 75 -0.38 9.47 9.74
C PHE A 75 0.99 10.12 9.50
N THR A 76 1.07 11.45 9.62
CA THR A 76 2.33 12.20 9.46
C THR A 76 2.31 13.39 10.41
N THR A 77 3.09 13.31 11.47
CA THR A 77 3.12 14.26 12.58
C THR A 77 4.53 14.85 12.74
N PRO A 78 4.68 16.15 13.11
CA PRO A 78 3.63 17.14 13.36
C PRO A 78 3.06 17.82 12.11
N PHE A 79 3.69 17.65 10.95
CA PHE A 79 3.28 18.25 9.69
C PHE A 79 3.28 17.21 8.58
N ASN A 80 2.27 17.24 7.70
CA ASN A 80 2.28 16.46 6.47
C ASN A 80 3.20 17.11 5.40
N PHE A 81 3.48 16.40 4.30
CA PHE A 81 4.43 16.94 3.30
C PHE A 81 3.94 18.23 2.64
N LYS A 82 2.64 18.38 2.42
CA LYS A 82 2.07 19.63 1.89
C LYS A 82 2.34 20.82 2.82
N GLN A 83 2.19 20.63 4.13
CA GLN A 83 2.51 21.65 5.14
C GLN A 83 4.02 21.94 5.18
N LEU A 84 4.88 20.92 5.08
CA LEU A 84 6.34 21.12 5.05
C LEU A 84 6.78 21.94 3.83
N VAL A 85 6.23 21.65 2.64
CA VAL A 85 6.54 22.40 1.42
C VAL A 85 6.02 23.85 1.51
N ALA A 86 4.87 24.06 2.15
CA ALA A 86 4.32 25.39 2.36
C ALA A 86 5.01 26.18 3.49
N LYS A 87 5.76 25.51 4.37
CA LYS A 87 6.44 26.16 5.49
C LYS A 87 7.61 26.96 4.95
N LYS A 88 7.46 28.28 4.96
CA LYS A 88 8.62 29.18 4.79
C LYS A 88 9.61 28.88 5.90
N MET A 89 10.87 28.64 5.54
CA MET A 89 11.96 28.69 6.52
C MET A 89 12.05 30.14 6.99
N THR A 90 11.49 30.41 8.16
CA THR A 90 11.78 31.63 8.90
C THR A 90 13.12 31.41 9.58
N ASP A 91 14.10 32.23 9.18
CA ASP A 91 15.43 32.37 9.79
C ASP A 91 15.36 32.61 11.30
#